data_AF-A0A821LNZ7-F1
#
_entry.id   AF-A0A821LNZ7-F1
#
_cell.length_a   1.000
_cell.length_b   1.000
_cell.length_c   1.000
_cell.angle_alpha   90.00
_cell.angle_beta   90.00
_cell.angle_gamma   90.00
#
_symmetry.space_group_name_H-M   'P 1'
#
loop_
_entity.id
_entity.type
_entity.pdbx_description
1 polymer ?
#
loop_
_entity_poly.entity_id
_entity_poly.type
_entity_poly.pdbx_seq_one_letter_code
_entity_poly.pdbx_strand_id
1 'polypeptide(L)'
;IVREKITNFLATYCYSPKTSKLLTGLIQALLKSNPIETLNYLLPQTYERIEKILSQSDMVILNDHKGDSELTWRLILFSELVCARGDTLINYKSMILTIFHRCIHIIHKDSYESMGKAAKNLLKSLTYVYPIDYRLT
;
A
#
# COMPACT_ATOMS: atom_id res chain seq x y z
N ILE A 1 16.76 -10.05 9.43
CA ILE A 1 16.57 -9.27 10.70
C ILE A 1 15.60 -8.08 10.57
N VAL A 2 15.97 -6.89 10.08
CA VAL A 2 15.02 -5.73 10.05
C VAL A 2 13.83 -6.01 9.13
N ARG A 3 14.08 -6.66 7.99
CA ARG A 3 13.06 -7.08 7.01
C ARG A 3 12.02 -8.05 7.58
N GLU A 4 12.46 -9.18 8.14
CA GLU A 4 11.58 -10.18 8.76
C GLU A 4 10.85 -9.61 9.97
N LYS A 5 11.51 -8.74 10.75
CA LYS A 5 10.85 -8.06 11.86
C LYS A 5 9.72 -7.17 11.34
N ILE A 6 9.89 -6.46 10.23
CA ILE A 6 8.85 -5.60 9.65
C ILE A 6 7.71 -6.41 9.06
N THR A 7 7.95 -7.53 8.38
CA THR A 7 6.85 -8.38 7.91
C THR A 7 6.11 -9.08 9.02
N ASN A 8 6.83 -9.57 10.04
CA ASN A 8 6.18 -10.08 11.24
C ASN A 8 5.37 -8.97 11.92
N PHE A 9 5.89 -7.74 12.00
CA PHE A 9 5.15 -6.60 12.58
C PHE A 9 3.91 -6.21 11.76
N LEU A 10 4.00 -6.26 10.43
CA LEU A 10 2.89 -6.03 9.49
C LEU A 10 1.82 -7.11 9.60
N ALA A 11 2.18 -8.33 9.99
CA ALA A 11 1.24 -9.43 10.22
C ALA A 11 0.62 -9.39 11.62
N THR A 12 1.33 -8.89 12.64
CA THR A 12 0.90 -8.92 14.05
C THR A 12 0.10 -7.70 14.51
N TYR A 13 0.33 -6.49 13.95
CA TYR A 13 -0.22 -5.23 14.50
C TYR A 13 -1.21 -4.50 13.55
N CYS A 14 -2.00 -5.25 12.79
CA CYS A 14 -2.84 -4.77 11.68
C CYS A 14 -3.97 -3.76 12.01
N TYR A 15 -4.34 -3.53 13.28
CA TYR A 15 -5.69 -2.99 13.55
C TYR A 15 -5.78 -1.69 14.36
N SER A 16 -4.66 -1.10 14.80
CA SER A 16 -4.71 0.19 15.53
C SER A 16 -4.36 1.38 14.63
N PRO A 17 -5.20 2.44 14.58
CA PRO A 17 -4.93 3.63 13.77
C PRO A 17 -3.72 4.45 14.26
N LYS A 18 -3.21 4.20 15.48
CA LYS A 18 -1.96 4.80 15.96
C LYS A 18 -0.73 4.04 15.49
N THR A 19 -0.80 2.70 15.45
CA THR A 19 0.29 1.86 14.97
C THR A 19 0.42 1.93 13.45
N SER A 20 -0.69 2.13 12.74
CA SER A 20 -0.71 2.31 11.28
C SER A 20 0.19 3.47 10.84
N LYS A 21 0.08 4.65 11.49
CA LYS A 21 0.89 5.84 11.16
C LYS A 21 2.40 5.63 11.35
N LEU A 22 2.78 5.00 12.45
CA LEU A 22 4.18 4.64 12.73
C LEU A 22 4.72 3.70 11.65
N LEU A 23 3.94 2.69 11.30
CA LEU A 23 4.32 1.67 10.34
C LEU A 23 4.40 2.21 8.91
N THR A 24 3.46 3.09 8.52
CA THR A 24 3.56 3.80 7.23
C THR A 24 4.82 4.66 7.15
N GLY A 25 5.20 5.35 8.24
CA GLY A 25 6.44 6.13 8.28
C GLY A 25 7.70 5.27 8.13
N LEU A 26 7.74 4.11 8.79
CA LEU A 26 8.83 3.14 8.64
C LEU A 26 8.94 2.61 7.21
N ILE A 27 7.81 2.28 6.59
CA ILE A 27 7.77 1.79 5.20
C ILE A 27 8.23 2.88 4.23
N GLN A 28 7.81 4.13 4.42
CA GLN A 28 8.32 5.25 3.63
C GLN A 28 9.84 5.41 3.75
N ALA A 29 10.39 5.26 4.96
CA ALA A 29 11.83 5.32 5.17
C ALA A 29 12.56 4.19 4.42
N LEU A 30 12.01 2.97 4.46
CA LEU A 30 12.55 1.84 3.70
C LEU A 30 12.47 2.05 2.18
N LEU A 31 11.33 2.55 1.68
CA LEU A 31 11.15 2.84 0.26
C LEU A 31 12.13 3.91 -0.24
N LYS A 32 12.42 4.93 0.57
CA LYS A 32 13.43 5.94 0.24
C LYS A 32 14.85 5.37 0.24
N SER A 33 15.15 4.47 1.16
CA SER A 33 16.49 3.89 1.29
C SER A 33 16.76 2.81 0.24
N ASN A 34 15.82 1.90 0.00
CA ASN A 34 15.95 0.75 -0.89
C ASN A 34 14.61 0.45 -1.60
N PRO A 35 14.21 1.24 -2.62
CA PRO A 35 12.90 1.12 -3.25
C PRO A 35 12.68 -0.22 -3.95
N ILE A 36 13.68 -0.69 -4.71
CA ILE A 36 13.59 -1.93 -5.51
C ILE A 36 13.30 -3.12 -4.61
N GLU A 37 14.13 -3.30 -3.57
CA GLU A 37 14.06 -4.47 -2.71
C GLU A 37 12.80 -4.44 -1.83
N THR A 38 12.41 -3.26 -1.35
CA THR A 38 11.22 -3.08 -0.54
C THR A 38 9.95 -3.37 -1.35
N LEU A 39 9.85 -2.85 -2.57
CA LEU A 39 8.73 -3.13 -3.48
C LEU A 39 8.65 -4.61 -3.84
N ASN A 40 9.78 -5.23 -4.20
CA ASN A 40 9.81 -6.63 -4.60
C ASN A 40 9.27 -7.57 -3.52
N TYR A 41 9.41 -7.19 -2.25
CA TYR A 41 8.95 -7.99 -1.13
C TYR A 41 7.53 -7.63 -0.66
N LEU A 42 7.25 -6.34 -0.46
CA LEU A 42 5.99 -5.90 0.17
C LEU A 42 4.83 -5.79 -0.82
N LEU A 43 5.09 -5.41 -2.07
CA LEU A 43 4.01 -5.17 -3.03
C LEU A 43 3.30 -6.46 -3.45
N PRO A 44 3.99 -7.58 -3.79
CA PRO A 44 3.31 -8.84 -4.10
C PRO A 44 2.47 -9.37 -2.93
N GLN A 45 3.00 -9.31 -1.70
CA GLN A 45 2.27 -9.76 -0.50
C GLN A 45 1.02 -8.92 -0.24
N THR A 46 1.13 -7.60 -0.43
CA THR A 46 0.00 -6.68 -0.28
C THR A 46 -1.05 -6.95 -1.36
N TYR A 47 -0.61 -7.16 -2.60
CA TYR A 47 -1.46 -7.54 -3.73
C TYR A 47 -2.22 -8.85 -3.47
N GLU A 48 -1.52 -9.93 -3.12
CA GLU A 48 -2.13 -11.23 -2.85
C GLU A 48 -3.15 -11.17 -1.73
N ARG A 49 -2.85 -10.39 -0.66
CA ARG A 49 -3.76 -10.27 0.47
C ARG A 49 -5.02 -9.48 0.11
N ILE A 50 -4.89 -8.39 -0.65
CA ILE A 50 -6.04 -7.64 -1.17
C ILE A 50 -6.88 -8.53 -2.08
N GLU A 51 -6.28 -9.22 -3.04
CA GLU A 51 -6.99 -10.11 -3.97
C GLU A 51 -7.73 -11.23 -3.22
N LYS A 52 -7.09 -11.81 -2.19
CA LYS A 52 -7.73 -12.83 -1.35
C LYS A 52 -8.94 -12.27 -0.61
N ILE A 53 -8.83 -11.09 0.00
CA ILE A 53 -9.95 -10.45 0.70
C ILE A 53 -11.08 -10.13 -0.29
N LEU A 54 -10.77 -9.52 -1.43
CA LEU A 54 -11.77 -9.17 -2.46
C LEU A 54 -12.45 -10.39 -3.09
N SER A 55 -11.76 -11.53 -3.19
CA SER A 55 -12.33 -12.77 -3.73
C SER A 55 -13.18 -13.53 -2.72
N GLN A 56 -12.95 -13.31 -1.42
CA GLN A 56 -13.71 -13.93 -0.33
C GLN A 56 -14.89 -13.08 0.12
N SER A 57 -14.88 -11.78 -0.18
CA SER A 57 -15.93 -10.84 0.21
C SER A 57 -17.02 -10.81 -0.85
N ASP A 58 -18.26 -11.11 -0.47
CA ASP A 58 -19.42 -10.80 -1.32
C ASP A 58 -19.47 -9.29 -1.56
N MET A 59 -19.94 -8.87 -2.75
CA MET A 59 -20.06 -7.45 -3.13
C MET A 59 -20.85 -6.62 -2.10
N VAL A 60 -21.72 -7.27 -1.31
CA VAL A 60 -22.50 -6.68 -0.22
C VAL A 60 -21.62 -6.26 0.97
N ILE A 61 -20.55 -7.01 1.28
CA ILE A 61 -19.63 -6.73 2.40
C ILE A 61 -18.71 -5.54 2.08
N LEU A 62 -18.34 -5.36 0.81
CA LEU A 62 -17.61 -4.18 0.34
C LEU A 62 -18.44 -2.88 0.43
N ASN A 63 -19.77 -3.03 0.55
CA ASN A 63 -20.75 -1.96 0.68
C ASN A 63 -21.27 -1.77 2.12
N ASP A 64 -20.96 -2.69 3.03
CA ASP A 64 -21.39 -2.56 4.43
C ASP A 64 -20.58 -1.47 5.14
N HIS A 65 -21.25 -0.66 5.96
CA HIS A 65 -20.65 0.42 6.74
C HIS A 65 -19.72 -0.10 7.86
N LYS A 66 -19.78 -1.40 8.18
CA LYS A 66 -18.72 -2.10 8.92
C LYS A 66 -17.61 -2.52 7.96
N GLY A 67 -16.79 -1.54 7.56
CA GLY A 67 -15.66 -1.79 6.67
C GLY A 67 -14.71 -2.86 7.22
N ASP A 68 -14.16 -3.67 6.31
CA ASP A 68 -13.09 -4.60 6.65
C ASP A 68 -11.84 -3.80 7.07
N SER A 69 -11.55 -3.82 8.37
CA SER A 69 -10.38 -3.18 8.96
C SER A 69 -9.07 -3.70 8.38
N GLU A 70 -9.03 -4.96 7.95
CA GLU A 70 -7.87 -5.54 7.29
C GLU A 70 -7.71 -4.97 5.88
N LEU A 71 -8.79 -4.96 5.08
CA LEU A 71 -8.76 -4.37 3.74
C LEU A 71 -8.29 -2.91 3.79
N THR A 72 -8.91 -2.12 4.68
CA THR A 72 -8.57 -0.71 4.85
C THR A 72 -7.08 -0.55 5.17
N TRP A 73 -6.53 -1.37 6.07
CA TRP A 73 -5.11 -1.36 6.38
C TRP A 73 -4.23 -1.73 5.18
N ARG A 74 -4.60 -2.76 4.40
CA ARG A 74 -3.86 -3.13 3.18
C ARG A 74 -3.88 -2.03 2.14
N LEU A 75 -4.98 -1.29 2.02
CA LEU A 75 -5.09 -0.15 1.11
C LEU A 75 -4.27 1.06 1.59
N ILE A 76 -4.20 1.30 2.90
CA ILE A 76 -3.29 2.29 3.48
C ILE A 76 -1.84 1.91 3.15
N LEU A 77 -1.46 0.66 3.38
CA LEU A 77 -0.12 0.14 3.06
C LEU A 77 0.18 0.30 1.56
N PHE A 78 -0.74 -0.10 0.69
CA PHE A 78 -0.63 0.07 -0.75
C PHE A 78 -0.42 1.55 -1.14
N SER A 79 -1.16 2.47 -0.52
CA SER A 79 -1.02 3.91 -0.77
C SER A 79 0.39 4.44 -0.48
N GLU A 80 1.10 3.84 0.47
CA GLU A 80 2.48 4.17 0.78
C GLU A 80 3.47 3.52 -0.19
N LEU A 81 3.22 2.26 -0.58
CA LEU A 81 4.07 1.55 -1.55
C LEU A 81 4.11 2.25 -2.92
N VAL A 82 2.98 2.79 -3.38
CA VAL A 82 2.91 3.54 -4.65
C VAL A 82 3.56 4.94 -4.58
N CYS A 83 4.03 5.37 -3.41
CA CYS A 83 4.86 6.57 -3.25
C CYS A 83 6.36 6.30 -3.55
N ALA A 84 6.71 5.06 -3.91
CA ALA A 84 8.07 4.69 -4.31
C ALA A 84 8.52 5.40 -5.60
N ARG A 85 9.79 5.20 -5.96
CA ARG A 85 10.38 5.85 -7.14
C ARG A 85 9.67 5.39 -8.42
N GLY A 86 9.26 6.33 -9.27
CA GLY A 86 8.43 6.05 -10.46
C GLY A 86 9.04 5.03 -11.44
N ASP A 87 10.34 5.11 -11.69
CA ASP A 87 11.09 4.14 -12.51
C ASP A 87 10.98 2.71 -11.97
N THR A 88 10.99 2.54 -10.64
CA THR A 88 10.85 1.21 -10.00
C THR A 88 9.40 0.73 -10.00
N LEU A 89 8.42 1.63 -9.92
CA LEU A 89 6.99 1.30 -9.92
C LEU A 89 6.50 0.75 -11.26
N ILE A 90 7.10 1.19 -12.38
CA ILE A 90 6.73 0.73 -13.73
C ILE A 90 6.83 -0.80 -13.86
N ASN A 91 7.79 -1.42 -13.17
CA ASN A 91 7.97 -2.88 -13.16
C ASN A 91 6.76 -3.62 -12.58
N TYR A 92 5.95 -2.95 -11.75
CA TYR A 92 4.79 -3.52 -11.08
C TYR A 92 3.46 -2.97 -11.60
N LYS A 93 3.46 -2.29 -12.76
CA LYS A 93 2.30 -1.60 -13.34
C LYS A 93 1.03 -2.48 -13.38
N SER A 94 1.18 -3.76 -13.74
CA SER A 94 0.05 -4.66 -13.86
C SER A 94 -0.63 -4.90 -12.51
N MET A 95 0.15 -5.18 -11.47
CA MET A 95 -0.38 -5.42 -10.12
C MET A 95 -1.06 -4.16 -9.57
N ILE A 96 -0.41 -3.00 -9.74
CA ILE A 96 -0.91 -1.71 -9.28
C ILE A 96 -2.26 -1.40 -9.95
N LEU A 97 -2.33 -1.50 -11.28
CA LEU A 97 -3.56 -1.20 -12.03
C LEU A 97 -4.68 -2.21 -11.71
N THR A 98 -4.37 -3.49 -11.50
CA THR A 98 -5.36 -4.48 -11.09
C THR A 98 -5.99 -4.11 -9.75
N ILE A 99 -5.20 -3.71 -8.74
CA ILE A 99 -5.73 -3.24 -7.45
C ILE A 99 -6.66 -2.05 -7.65
N PHE A 100 -6.25 -1.04 -8.42
CA PHE A 100 -7.12 0.11 -8.71
C PHE A 100 -8.43 -0.29 -9.36
N HIS A 101 -8.40 -1.18 -10.35
CA HIS A 101 -9.60 -1.66 -11.03
C HIS A 101 -10.53 -2.44 -10.09
N ARG A 102 -9.97 -3.29 -9.23
CA ARG A 102 -10.75 -4.14 -8.32
C ARG A 102 -11.33 -3.36 -7.14
N CYS A 103 -10.63 -2.33 -6.69
CA CYS A 103 -11.03 -1.50 -5.55
C CYS A 103 -11.89 -0.28 -5.91
N ILE A 104 -12.17 -0.03 -7.20
CA ILE A 104 -12.96 1.14 -7.64
C ILE A 104 -14.41 1.12 -7.13
N HIS A 105 -14.94 -0.08 -6.86
CA HIS A 105 -16.31 -0.30 -6.42
C HIS A 105 -16.48 -0.24 -4.89
N ILE A 106 -15.42 -0.01 -4.12
CA ILE A 106 -15.50 0.07 -2.66
C ILE A 106 -16.24 1.34 -2.24
N ILE A 107 -17.32 1.19 -1.46
CA ILE A 107 -18.13 2.31 -0.97
C ILE A 107 -17.66 2.79 0.42
N HIS A 108 -16.95 1.93 1.16
CA HIS A 108 -16.43 2.27 2.49
C HIS A 108 -15.49 3.49 2.46
N LYS A 109 -15.81 4.51 3.26
CA LYS A 109 -15.17 5.85 3.23
C LYS A 109 -13.66 5.80 3.40
N ASP A 110 -13.15 5.13 4.44
CA ASP A 110 -11.71 5.16 4.75
C ASP A 110 -10.88 4.39 3.70
N SER A 111 -11.47 3.31 3.17
CA SER A 111 -10.88 2.53 2.08
C SER A 111 -10.84 3.34 0.79
N TYR A 112 -11.93 4.04 0.48
CA TYR A 112 -12.02 4.91 -0.69
C TYR A 112 -11.05 6.10 -0.60
N GLU A 113 -10.94 6.74 0.57
CA GLU A 113 -9.95 7.80 0.83
C GLU A 113 -8.51 7.28 0.64
N SER A 114 -8.22 6.07 1.14
CA SER A 114 -6.92 5.42 0.96
C SER A 114 -6.61 5.14 -0.51
N MET A 115 -7.60 4.72 -1.31
CA MET A 115 -7.46 4.54 -2.76
C MET A 115 -7.24 5.87 -3.49
N GLY A 116 -7.96 6.92 -3.12
CA GLY A 116 -7.74 8.26 -3.66
C GLY A 116 -6.34 8.79 -3.35
N LYS A 117 -5.85 8.55 -2.13
CA LYS A 117 -4.46 8.85 -1.74
C LYS A 117 -3.46 8.03 -2.55
N ALA A 118 -3.72 6.74 -2.76
CA ALA A 118 -2.87 5.89 -3.59
C ALA A 118 -2.78 6.41 -5.03
N ALA A 119 -3.91 6.79 -5.64
CA ALA A 119 -3.94 7.35 -7.00
C ALA A 119 -3.13 8.65 -7.09
N LYS A 120 -3.33 9.57 -6.13
CA LYS A 120 -2.55 10.81 -6.02
C LYS A 120 -1.05 10.55 -5.88
N ASN A 121 -0.68 9.59 -5.04
CA ASN A 121 0.72 9.23 -4.82
C ASN A 121 1.35 8.62 -6.07
N LEU A 122 0.65 7.69 -6.74
CA LEU A 122 1.10 7.10 -7.99
C LEU A 122 1.37 8.16 -9.06
N LEU A 123 0.42 9.08 -9.27
CA LEU A 123 0.58 10.16 -10.23
C LEU A 123 1.77 11.04 -9.89
N LYS A 124 1.95 11.43 -8.62
CA LYS A 124 3.12 12.19 -8.19
C LYS A 124 4.42 11.45 -8.47
N SER A 125 4.52 10.18 -8.08
CA SER A 125 5.71 9.36 -8.30
C SER A 125 6.10 9.25 -9.78
N LEU A 126 5.13 9.29 -10.68
CA LEU A 126 5.36 9.17 -12.13
C LEU A 126 5.54 10.51 -12.86
N THR A 127 5.06 11.62 -12.31
CA THR A 127 5.00 12.91 -13.02
C THR A 127 5.84 14.02 -12.42
N TYR A 128 6.18 13.94 -11.12
CA TYR A 128 6.91 15.00 -10.44
C TYR A 128 8.42 14.82 -10.62
N VAL A 129 9.15 15.94 -10.61
CA VAL A 129 10.60 15.96 -10.43
C VAL A 129 10.90 16.06 -8.93
N TYR A 130 11.62 15.08 -8.38
CA TYR A 130 11.93 15.01 -6.95
C TYR A 130 13.29 14.34 -6.70
N PRO A 131 13.96 14.60 -5.55
CA PRO A 131 15.24 14.00 -5.23
C PRO A 131 15.12 12.49 -4.98
N ILE A 132 16.10 11.73 -5.48
CA ILE A 132 16.13 10.26 -5.42
C ILE A 132 17.16 9.70 -4.44
N ASP A 133 18.12 10.52 -3.99
CA ASP A 133 19.13 10.15 -3.00
C ASP A 133 19.03 11.10 -1.80
N TYR A 134 19.03 10.51 -0.61
CA TYR A 134 18.86 11.19 0.69
C TYR A 134 19.97 10.82 1.67
N ARG A 135 21.03 10.15 1.21
CA ARG A 135 22.14 9.72 2.06
C ARG A 135 22.96 10.93 2.49
N LEU A 136 23.33 10.99 3.77
CA LEU A 136 24.31 11.95 4.27
C LEU A 136 25.68 11.51 3.73
N THR A 137 26.29 12.34 2.88
CA THR A 137 27.70 12.25 2.45
C THR A 137 28.64 12.53 3.61
#